data_AF-A0A6I4Q3P4-F1
#
_entry.id   AF-A0A6I4Q3P4-F1
#
_cell.length_a   1.000
_cell.length_b   1.000
_cell.length_c   1.000
_cell.angle_alpha   90.00
_cell.angle_beta   90.00
_cell.angle_gamma   90.00
#
_symmetry.space_group_name_H-M   'P 1'
#
loop_
_entity.id
_entity.type
_entity.pdbx_description
1 polymer ?
#
loop_
_entity_poly.entity_id
_entity_poly.type
_entity_poly.pdbx_seq_one_letter_code
_entity_poly.pdbx_strand_id
1 'polypeptide(L)'
;MKKYLMIITVLLAMLISACSNQSQTKAWLTKGTRIDLPQPNLQQPYHDQQLLKFNYNGQENSLITLIDIDQNQLKVIGLSALGIRLFEINYNGNTINTKHNIFVKELPAPEQVLSDIMLSILPIKNWQAVLPTGWQLIDNEKKRLLLNDKQETIVEISYTEKPSEQIRKPNRIKHHIFSYEITIQRMDKK
;
A
#
# COMPACT_ATOMS: atom_id res chain seq x y z
N MET A 1 1.13 52.12 -22.98
CA MET A 1 2.15 51.30 -22.29
C MET A 1 1.69 50.77 -20.93
N LYS A 2 1.19 51.60 -19.99
CA LYS A 2 0.72 51.15 -18.65
C LYS A 2 -0.37 50.06 -18.66
N LYS A 3 -1.32 50.10 -19.61
CA LYS A 3 -2.38 49.07 -19.76
C LYS A 3 -1.83 47.69 -20.12
N TYR A 4 -0.83 47.61 -21.00
CA TYR A 4 -0.20 46.35 -21.38
C TYR A 4 0.67 45.80 -20.26
N LEU A 5 1.39 46.66 -19.52
CA LEU A 5 2.12 46.27 -18.32
C LEU A 5 1.19 45.63 -17.27
N MET A 6 0.02 46.23 -17.04
CA MET A 6 -0.97 45.70 -16.09
C MET A 6 -1.57 44.36 -16.54
N ILE A 7 -1.83 44.17 -17.84
CA ILE A 7 -2.33 42.89 -18.38
C ILE A 7 -1.26 41.79 -18.25
N ILE A 8 0.01 42.10 -18.51
CA ILE A 8 1.12 41.14 -18.37
C ILE A 8 1.27 40.71 -16.90
N THR A 9 1.13 41.63 -15.94
CA THR A 9 1.20 41.31 -14.50
C THR A 9 0.04 40.41 -14.06
N VAL A 10 -1.17 40.61 -14.57
CA VAL A 10 -2.34 39.76 -14.25
C VAL A 10 -2.21 38.37 -14.87
N LEU A 11 -1.69 38.27 -16.11
CA LEU A 11 -1.45 36.99 -16.77
C LEU A 11 -0.35 36.17 -16.06
N LEU A 12 0.68 36.85 -15.55
CA LEU A 12 1.77 36.23 -14.77
C LEU A 12 1.30 35.75 -13.39
N ALA A 13 0.32 36.44 -12.79
CA ALA A 13 -0.28 36.04 -11.50
C ALA A 13 -1.19 34.80 -11.62
N MET A 14 -1.79 34.53 -12.79
CA MET A 14 -2.57 33.30 -13.01
C MET A 14 -1.71 32.05 -13.19
N LEU A 15 -0.44 32.20 -13.60
CA LEU A 15 0.47 31.06 -13.82
C LEU A 15 1.03 30.46 -12.51
N ILE A 16 0.86 31.12 -11.37
CA ILE A 16 1.43 30.69 -10.07
C ILE A 16 0.45 29.85 -9.23
N SER A 17 -0.82 29.75 -9.61
CA SER A 17 -1.84 28.97 -8.87
C SER A 17 -1.84 27.47 -9.23
N ALA A 18 -0.92 27.02 -10.08
CA ALA A 18 -0.78 25.62 -10.47
C ALA A 18 0.19 24.84 -9.55
N CYS A 19 0.34 25.24 -8.29
CA CYS A 19 0.96 24.39 -7.27
C CYS A 19 0.07 23.17 -7.04
N SER A 20 0.30 22.18 -7.90
CA SER A 20 0.10 20.76 -7.76
C SER A 20 -0.27 20.36 -6.34
N ASN A 21 -1.55 20.07 -6.14
CA ASN A 21 -2.01 19.32 -4.99
C ASN A 21 -1.51 17.88 -5.22
N GLN A 22 -0.21 17.65 -5.00
CA GLN A 22 0.43 16.38 -5.26
C GLN A 22 -0.08 15.38 -4.24
N SER A 23 -1.13 14.66 -4.64
CA SER A 23 -1.72 13.55 -3.92
C SER A 23 -0.61 12.65 -3.37
N GLN A 24 -0.55 12.52 -2.04
CA GLN A 24 0.47 11.75 -1.33
C GLN A 24 0.17 10.25 -1.32
N THR A 25 -0.54 9.74 -2.34
CA THR A 25 -0.98 8.34 -2.42
C THR A 25 0.13 7.39 -2.81
N LYS A 26 1.38 7.72 -2.50
CA LYS A 26 2.56 7.08 -3.07
C LYS A 26 3.27 6.15 -2.09
N ALA A 27 3.58 4.94 -2.55
CA ALA A 27 4.37 3.95 -1.82
C ALA A 27 5.67 3.60 -2.56
N TRP A 28 6.63 3.07 -1.81
CA TRP A 28 7.91 2.62 -2.36
C TRP A 28 7.83 1.14 -2.73
N LEU A 29 8.24 0.80 -3.96
CA LEU A 29 8.46 -0.59 -4.38
C LEU A 29 9.94 -0.97 -4.24
N THR A 30 10.83 -0.01 -4.43
CA THR A 30 12.27 -0.15 -4.16
C THR A 30 12.79 1.12 -3.48
N LYS A 31 14.09 1.17 -3.15
CA LYS A 31 14.74 2.39 -2.64
C LYS A 31 14.77 3.56 -3.64
N GLY A 32 14.56 3.29 -4.94
CA GLY A 32 14.58 4.31 -6.01
C GLY A 32 13.27 4.43 -6.79
N THR A 33 12.31 3.54 -6.55
CA THR A 33 11.06 3.47 -7.31
C THR A 33 9.87 3.72 -6.39
N ARG A 34 9.20 4.85 -6.63
CA ARG A 34 7.98 5.25 -5.94
C ARG A 34 6.84 5.33 -6.94
N ILE A 35 5.71 4.73 -6.60
CA ILE A 35 4.52 4.71 -7.48
C ILE A 35 3.31 5.27 -6.75
N ASP A 36 2.31 5.67 -7.52
CA ASP A 36 0.98 5.93 -6.98
C ASP A 36 0.31 4.60 -6.62
N LEU A 37 -0.34 4.54 -5.46
CA LEU A 37 -1.15 3.40 -5.06
C LEU A 37 -2.44 3.39 -5.89
N PRO A 38 -2.91 2.19 -6.31
CA PRO A 38 -4.13 2.12 -7.08
C PRO A 38 -5.35 2.50 -6.23
N GLN A 39 -6.50 2.68 -6.87
CA GLN A 39 -7.75 2.90 -6.15
C GLN A 39 -8.09 1.66 -5.29
N PRO A 40 -8.51 1.82 -4.02
CA PRO A 40 -8.85 0.71 -3.12
C PRO A 40 -10.28 0.21 -3.41
N ASN A 41 -10.56 -0.11 -4.67
CA ASN A 41 -11.85 -0.59 -5.13
C ASN A 41 -11.85 -2.12 -5.20
N LEU A 42 -12.74 -2.72 -4.43
CA LEU A 42 -13.07 -4.14 -4.45
C LEU A 42 -14.53 -4.31 -4.85
N GLN A 43 -14.85 -5.41 -5.53
CA GLN A 43 -16.22 -5.71 -5.96
C GLN A 43 -17.18 -5.97 -4.79
N GLN A 44 -16.64 -6.32 -3.63
CA GLN A 44 -17.37 -6.59 -2.39
C GLN A 44 -16.59 -6.00 -1.21
N PRO A 45 -17.27 -5.64 -0.11
CA PRO A 45 -16.60 -5.21 1.11
C PRO A 45 -15.63 -6.27 1.62
N TYR A 46 -14.52 -5.81 2.21
CA TYR A 46 -13.50 -6.68 2.79
C TYR A 46 -13.18 -6.24 4.21
N HIS A 47 -13.44 -7.13 5.16
CA HIS A 47 -13.10 -6.94 6.56
C HIS A 47 -12.21 -8.09 7.02
N ASP A 48 -11.10 -7.76 7.67
CA ASP A 48 -10.17 -8.78 8.16
C ASP A 48 -9.49 -8.36 9.45
N GLN A 49 -9.34 -9.32 10.35
CA GLN A 49 -8.50 -9.20 11.54
C GLN A 49 -7.42 -10.28 11.48
N GLN A 50 -6.17 -9.85 11.54
CA GLN A 50 -5.04 -10.75 11.38
C GLN A 50 -3.86 -10.32 12.24
N LEU A 51 -3.12 -11.31 12.72
CA LEU A 51 -1.82 -11.14 13.36
C LEU A 51 -0.75 -11.16 12.26
N LEU A 52 -0.02 -10.06 12.14
CA LEU A 52 1.14 -9.93 11.28
C LEU A 52 2.40 -10.15 12.11
N LYS A 53 3.20 -11.15 11.75
CA LYS A 53 4.52 -11.39 12.33
C LYS A 53 5.58 -10.92 11.34
N PHE A 54 6.20 -9.80 11.66
CA PHE A 54 7.30 -9.21 10.90
C PHE A 54 8.61 -9.84 11.35
N ASN A 55 9.41 -10.31 10.40
CA ASN A 55 10.82 -10.58 10.60
C ASN A 55 11.60 -9.54 9.79
N TYR A 56 12.30 -8.65 10.48
CA TYR A 56 13.15 -7.63 9.88
C TYR A 56 14.56 -7.75 10.45
N ASN A 57 15.55 -8.04 9.58
CA ASN A 57 16.94 -8.26 9.99
C ASN A 57 17.11 -9.29 11.14
N GLY A 58 16.29 -10.34 11.16
CA GLY A 58 16.31 -11.38 12.18
C GLY A 58 15.60 -11.03 13.49
N GLN A 59 15.03 -9.83 13.60
CA GLN A 59 14.21 -9.44 14.74
C GLN A 59 12.73 -9.65 14.43
N GLU A 60 12.05 -10.39 15.31
CA GLU A 60 10.64 -10.67 15.17
C GLU A 60 9.80 -9.69 15.98
N ASN A 61 8.81 -9.10 15.32
CA ASN A 61 7.82 -8.23 15.94
C ASN A 61 6.43 -8.62 15.44
N SER A 62 5.43 -8.44 16.29
CA SER A 62 4.05 -8.78 15.94
C SER A 62 3.11 -7.62 16.15
N LEU A 63 2.16 -7.45 15.23
CA LEU A 63 1.08 -6.49 15.36
C LEU A 63 -0.22 -7.09 14.86
N ILE A 64 -1.33 -6.74 15.49
CA ILE A 64 -2.67 -7.07 15.02
C ILE A 64 -3.09 -5.96 14.05
N THR A 65 -3.51 -6.34 12.85
CA THR A 65 -4.14 -5.41 11.90
C THR A 65 -5.63 -5.65 11.83
N LEU A 66 -6.37 -4.55 11.82
CA LEU A 66 -7.77 -4.50 11.40
C LEU A 66 -7.79 -3.82 10.02
N ILE A 67 -8.31 -4.53 9.03
CA ILE A 67 -8.48 -4.02 7.67
C ILE A 67 -9.97 -3.91 7.41
N ASP A 68 -10.36 -2.75 6.90
CA ASP A 68 -11.72 -2.47 6.46
C ASP A 68 -11.66 -1.81 5.09
N ILE A 69 -12.34 -2.40 4.10
CA ILE A 69 -12.47 -1.84 2.76
C ILE A 69 -13.94 -1.86 2.36
N ASP A 70 -14.49 -0.67 2.15
CA ASP A 70 -15.86 -0.48 1.67
C ASP A 70 -15.95 0.80 0.82
N GLN A 71 -16.70 0.75 -0.28
CA GLN A 71 -17.03 1.91 -1.13
C GLN A 71 -15.83 2.86 -1.39
N ASN A 72 -14.68 2.29 -1.77
CA ASN A 72 -13.42 3.00 -2.06
C ASN A 72 -12.72 3.65 -0.86
N GLN A 73 -13.13 3.33 0.37
CA GLN A 73 -12.36 3.62 1.58
C GLN A 73 -11.60 2.37 1.99
N LEU A 74 -10.31 2.52 2.27
CA LEU A 74 -9.50 1.51 2.92
C LEU A 74 -8.99 2.08 4.24
N LYS A 75 -9.31 1.38 5.33
CA LYS A 75 -8.82 1.67 6.67
C LYS A 75 -7.94 0.54 7.17
N VAL A 76 -6.79 0.89 7.73
CA VAL A 76 -5.92 -0.03 8.46
C VAL A 76 -5.67 0.51 9.85
N ILE A 77 -5.92 -0.31 10.87
CA ILE A 77 -5.52 -0.02 12.24
C ILE A 77 -4.45 -1.04 12.65
N GLY A 78 -3.28 -0.56 13.02
CA GLY A 78 -2.21 -1.39 13.58
C GLY A 78 -2.21 -1.30 15.11
N LEU A 79 -2.33 -2.45 15.77
CA LEU A 79 -2.28 -2.58 17.22
C LEU A 79 -1.07 -3.42 17.62
N SER A 80 -0.41 -3.08 18.73
CA SER A 80 0.53 -3.99 19.39
C SER A 80 -0.18 -5.26 19.86
N ALA A 81 0.58 -6.29 20.22
CA ALA A 81 0.03 -7.51 20.82
C ALA A 81 -0.76 -7.25 22.13
N LEU A 82 -0.50 -6.12 22.80
CA LEU A 82 -1.23 -5.69 24.01
C LEU A 82 -2.49 -4.85 23.70
N GLY A 83 -2.83 -4.65 22.43
CA GLY A 83 -4.00 -3.86 22.00
C GLY A 83 -3.76 -2.34 21.93
N ILE A 84 -2.55 -1.87 22.21
CA ILE A 84 -2.20 -0.44 22.08
C ILE A 84 -2.18 -0.06 20.60
N ARG A 85 -2.87 1.02 20.21
CA ARG A 85 -2.91 1.50 18.83
C ARG A 85 -1.59 2.16 18.44
N LEU A 86 -0.87 1.54 17.51
CA LEU A 86 0.41 2.03 16.99
C LEU A 86 0.20 3.06 15.88
N PHE A 87 -0.67 2.73 14.92
CA PHE A 87 -0.99 3.61 13.80
C PHE A 87 -2.42 3.39 13.29
N GLU A 88 -2.89 4.37 12.52
CA GLU A 88 -4.12 4.28 11.74
C GLU A 88 -3.89 4.89 10.36
N ILE A 89 -4.35 4.22 9.31
CA ILE A 89 -4.27 4.68 7.93
C ILE A 89 -5.68 4.75 7.38
N ASN A 90 -6.05 5.86 6.77
CA ASN A 90 -7.29 6.00 6.01
C ASN A 90 -6.92 6.43 4.58
N TYR A 91 -7.33 5.63 3.59
CA TYR A 91 -7.07 5.86 2.17
C TYR A 91 -8.37 5.84 1.39
N ASN A 92 -8.70 6.95 0.71
CA ASN A 92 -9.94 7.11 -0.05
C ASN A 92 -9.76 7.07 -1.58
N GLY A 93 -8.57 6.69 -2.06
CA GLY A 93 -8.21 6.79 -3.47
C GLY A 93 -7.49 8.09 -3.87
N ASN A 94 -7.68 9.18 -3.13
CA ASN A 94 -7.14 10.50 -3.48
C ASN A 94 -6.15 11.02 -2.44
N THR A 95 -6.27 10.58 -1.19
CA THR A 95 -5.46 11.01 -0.04
C THR A 95 -5.21 9.85 0.89
N ILE A 96 -3.97 9.71 1.37
CA ILE A 96 -3.60 8.81 2.47
C ILE A 96 -3.42 9.66 3.72
N ASN A 97 -4.25 9.43 4.73
CA ASN A 97 -4.13 10.05 6.03
C ASN A 97 -3.59 9.04 7.04
N THR A 98 -2.34 9.22 7.44
CA THR A 98 -1.68 8.36 8.45
C THR A 98 -1.63 9.08 9.79
N LYS A 99 -2.03 8.39 10.85
CA LYS A 99 -1.82 8.80 12.24
C LYS A 99 -0.84 7.83 12.89
N HIS A 100 0.32 8.33 13.32
CA HIS A 100 1.29 7.57 14.09
C HIS A 100 1.13 7.93 15.56
N ASN A 101 0.70 6.98 16.37
CA ASN A 101 0.63 7.19 17.81
C ASN A 101 1.93 6.75 18.49
N ILE A 102 2.53 5.65 18.02
CA ILE A 102 3.77 5.10 18.56
C ILE A 102 4.65 4.60 17.40
N PHE A 103 5.89 5.07 17.35
CA PHE A 103 6.89 4.58 16.41
C PHE A 103 7.60 3.34 16.97
N VAL A 104 7.73 2.30 16.15
CA VAL A 104 8.46 1.07 16.46
C VAL A 104 9.48 0.87 15.34
N LYS A 105 10.77 0.89 15.68
CA LYS A 105 11.87 0.94 14.71
C LYS A 105 11.95 -0.31 13.83
N GLU A 106 11.54 -1.44 14.36
CA GLU A 106 11.62 -2.75 13.73
C GLU A 106 10.39 -3.07 12.86
N LEU A 107 9.43 -2.14 12.77
CA LEU A 107 8.29 -2.24 11.87
C LEU A 107 8.50 -1.38 10.63
N PRO A 108 8.05 -1.83 9.44
CA PRO A 108 7.99 -0.98 8.27
C PRO A 108 7.13 0.27 8.53
N ALA A 109 7.35 1.32 7.74
CA ALA A 109 6.47 2.48 7.76
C ALA A 109 5.01 2.05 7.44
N PRO A 110 3.98 2.62 8.07
CA PRO A 110 2.58 2.32 7.81
C PRO A 110 2.20 2.35 6.33
N GLU A 111 2.71 3.31 5.55
CA GLU A 111 2.47 3.41 4.11
C GLU A 111 3.01 2.19 3.35
N GLN A 112 4.12 1.60 3.82
CA GLN A 112 4.64 0.35 3.28
C GLN A 112 3.72 -0.83 3.61
N VAL A 113 3.23 -0.90 4.86
CA VAL A 113 2.25 -1.91 5.28
C VAL A 113 0.97 -1.81 4.45
N LEU A 114 0.49 -0.59 4.18
CA LEU A 114 -0.64 -0.34 3.29
C LEU A 114 -0.38 -0.88 1.89
N SER A 115 0.79 -0.57 1.31
CA SER A 115 1.17 -1.05 -0.03
C SER A 115 1.19 -2.57 -0.10
N ASP A 116 1.78 -3.24 0.90
CA ASP A 116 1.83 -4.70 0.97
C ASP A 116 0.43 -5.32 1.06
N ILE A 117 -0.43 -4.76 1.91
CA ILE A 117 -1.84 -5.19 2.03
C ILE A 117 -2.53 -5.06 0.68
N MET A 118 -2.47 -3.88 0.05
CA MET A 118 -3.11 -3.65 -1.24
C MET A 118 -2.57 -4.57 -2.35
N LEU A 119 -1.26 -4.82 -2.36
CA LEU A 119 -0.62 -5.69 -3.34
C LEU A 119 -1.07 -7.14 -3.18
N SER A 120 -1.38 -7.53 -1.95
CA SER A 120 -1.82 -8.88 -1.61
C SER A 120 -3.29 -9.18 -1.93
N ILE A 121 -4.18 -8.18 -1.88
CA ILE A 121 -5.63 -8.41 -2.01
C ILE A 121 -6.28 -7.79 -3.25
N LEU A 122 -5.72 -6.71 -3.82
CA LEU A 122 -6.34 -6.06 -4.97
C LEU A 122 -6.13 -6.87 -6.26
N PRO A 123 -7.06 -6.79 -7.23
CA PRO A 123 -6.88 -7.40 -8.55
C PRO A 123 -5.64 -6.86 -9.27
N ILE A 124 -4.97 -7.71 -10.07
CA ILE A 124 -3.77 -7.31 -10.83
C ILE A 124 -4.02 -6.10 -11.73
N LYS A 125 -5.19 -6.03 -12.37
CA LYS A 125 -5.57 -4.93 -13.28
C LYS A 125 -5.48 -3.55 -12.61
N ASN A 126 -5.74 -3.47 -11.28
CA ASN A 126 -5.66 -2.22 -10.55
C ASN A 126 -4.20 -1.74 -10.47
N TRP A 127 -3.25 -2.67 -10.32
CA TRP A 127 -1.82 -2.37 -10.27
C TRP A 127 -1.21 -2.08 -11.64
N GLN A 128 -1.66 -2.78 -12.69
CA GLN A 128 -1.11 -2.58 -14.05
C GLN A 128 -1.16 -1.13 -14.53
N ALA A 129 -2.15 -0.34 -14.09
CA ALA A 129 -2.30 1.06 -14.46
C ALA A 129 -1.26 2.00 -13.79
N VAL A 130 -0.65 1.58 -12.68
CA VAL A 130 0.25 2.42 -11.87
C VAL A 130 1.67 1.88 -11.80
N LEU A 131 1.92 0.65 -12.28
CA LEU A 131 3.25 0.07 -12.33
C LEU A 131 4.13 0.75 -13.40
N PRO A 132 5.44 0.90 -13.15
CA PRO A 132 6.35 1.46 -14.13
C PRO A 132 6.45 0.56 -15.38
N THR A 133 6.88 1.15 -16.49
CA THR A 133 7.14 0.39 -17.73
C THR A 133 8.10 -0.78 -17.47
N GLY A 134 7.76 -1.95 -18.01
CA GLY A 134 8.56 -3.18 -17.86
C GLY A 134 8.30 -3.96 -16.58
N TRP A 135 7.66 -3.38 -15.56
CA TRP A 135 7.29 -4.09 -14.34
C TRP A 135 6.10 -5.01 -14.58
N GLN A 136 6.07 -6.13 -13.85
CA GLN A 136 5.05 -7.17 -14.02
C GLN A 136 4.54 -7.64 -12.66
N LEU A 137 3.21 -7.74 -12.54
CA LEU A 137 2.57 -8.42 -11.43
C LEU A 137 1.96 -9.72 -11.97
N ILE A 138 2.57 -10.83 -11.59
CA ILE A 138 2.19 -12.18 -12.01
C ILE A 138 1.44 -12.83 -10.86
N ASP A 139 0.23 -13.34 -11.11
CA ASP A 139 -0.53 -14.10 -10.12
C ASP A 139 -0.87 -15.46 -10.71
N ASN A 140 -0.27 -16.52 -10.14
CA ASN A 140 -0.42 -17.87 -10.62
C ASN A 140 -0.42 -18.85 -9.45
N GLU A 141 -1.29 -19.86 -9.52
CA GLU A 141 -1.41 -20.89 -8.49
C GLU A 141 -1.53 -20.25 -7.09
N LYS A 142 -0.64 -20.59 -6.16
CA LYS A 142 -0.64 -20.13 -4.78
C LYS A 142 0.32 -18.95 -4.54
N LYS A 143 0.75 -18.27 -5.60
CA LYS A 143 1.78 -17.22 -5.51
C LYS A 143 1.45 -16.00 -6.37
N ARG A 144 1.83 -14.83 -5.86
CA ARG A 144 1.88 -13.58 -6.61
C ARG A 144 3.29 -12.99 -6.53
N LEU A 145 3.82 -12.57 -7.67
CA LEU A 145 5.17 -12.04 -7.83
C LEU A 145 5.12 -10.66 -8.44
N LEU A 146 5.76 -9.69 -7.80
CA LEU A 146 6.07 -8.40 -8.40
C LEU A 146 7.51 -8.43 -8.91
N LEU A 147 7.66 -8.34 -10.23
CA LEU A 147 8.95 -8.29 -10.91
C LEU A 147 9.21 -6.88 -11.43
N ASN A 148 10.45 -6.43 -11.35
CA ASN A 148 10.85 -5.18 -12.01
C ASN A 148 11.13 -5.39 -13.52
N ASP A 149 11.53 -4.30 -14.18
CA ASP A 149 11.92 -4.26 -15.59
C ASP A 149 13.10 -5.17 -15.96
N LYS A 150 13.88 -5.61 -14.97
CA LYS A 150 15.00 -6.54 -15.11
C LYS A 150 14.65 -7.99 -14.73
N GLN A 151 13.38 -8.30 -14.51
CA GLN A 151 12.91 -9.62 -14.07
C GLN A 151 13.42 -10.01 -12.67
N GLU A 152 13.83 -9.04 -11.85
CA GLU A 152 14.19 -9.28 -10.46
C GLU A 152 12.92 -9.29 -9.59
N THR A 153 12.78 -10.30 -8.73
CA THR A 153 11.66 -10.37 -7.78
C THR A 153 11.79 -9.32 -6.69
N ILE A 154 10.82 -8.41 -6.64
CA ILE A 154 10.73 -7.35 -5.65
C ILE A 154 9.89 -7.81 -4.44
N VAL A 155 8.73 -8.39 -4.72
CA VAL A 155 7.81 -8.93 -3.70
C VAL A 155 7.32 -10.32 -4.10
N GLU A 156 7.31 -11.24 -3.15
CA GLU A 156 6.65 -12.54 -3.26
C GLU A 156 5.53 -12.62 -2.23
N ILE A 157 4.32 -12.99 -2.67
CA ILE A 157 3.15 -13.17 -1.82
C ILE A 157 2.68 -14.61 -1.99
N SER A 158 2.52 -15.32 -0.88
CA SER A 158 2.02 -16.69 -0.85
C SER A 158 0.60 -16.73 -0.32
N TYR A 159 -0.16 -17.69 -0.83
CA TYR A 159 -1.56 -17.93 -0.47
C TYR A 159 -1.81 -19.41 -0.21
N THR A 160 -2.91 -19.73 0.45
CA THR A 160 -3.41 -21.11 0.58
C THR A 160 -4.32 -21.49 -0.60
N GLU A 161 -5.08 -20.52 -1.12
CA GLU A 161 -6.06 -20.64 -2.19
C GLU A 161 -5.44 -20.38 -3.58
N LYS A 162 -6.02 -20.99 -4.62
CA LYS A 162 -5.74 -20.67 -6.04
C LYS A 162 -6.51 -19.39 -6.47
N PRO A 163 -6.17 -18.75 -7.60
CA PRO A 163 -6.90 -17.60 -8.12
C PRO A 163 -8.38 -17.93 -8.34
N SER A 164 -9.26 -17.04 -7.90
CA SER A 164 -10.70 -17.13 -8.07
C SER A 164 -11.31 -15.73 -8.16
N GLU A 165 -12.63 -15.64 -8.30
CA GLU A 165 -13.35 -14.35 -8.22
C GLU A 165 -13.38 -13.78 -6.79
N GLN A 166 -13.14 -14.62 -5.78
CA GLN A 166 -13.07 -14.19 -4.39
C GLN A 166 -11.70 -13.57 -4.07
N ILE A 167 -11.71 -12.63 -3.12
CA ILE A 167 -10.48 -12.02 -2.62
C ILE A 167 -9.67 -13.08 -1.88
N ARG A 168 -8.47 -13.37 -2.39
CA ARG A 168 -7.55 -14.30 -1.75
C ARG A 168 -6.91 -13.67 -0.52
N LYS A 169 -6.79 -14.46 0.53
CA LYS A 169 -6.13 -14.02 1.75
C LYS A 169 -4.68 -14.51 1.77
N PRO A 170 -3.69 -13.61 1.81
CA PRO A 170 -2.29 -14.00 1.85
C PRO A 170 -1.95 -14.68 3.18
N ASN A 171 -1.00 -15.62 3.15
CA ASN A 171 -0.42 -16.21 4.36
C ASN A 171 1.02 -15.73 4.62
N ARG A 172 1.67 -15.14 3.61
CA ARG A 172 3.03 -14.63 3.71
C ARG A 172 3.31 -13.57 2.64
N ILE A 173 4.08 -12.55 3.02
CA ILE A 173 4.62 -11.52 2.11
C ILE A 173 6.12 -11.44 2.36
N LYS A 174 6.95 -11.56 1.33
CA LYS A 174 8.40 -11.35 1.40
C LYS A 174 8.77 -10.18 0.52
N HIS A 175 9.37 -9.15 1.11
CA HIS A 175 9.84 -7.98 0.38
C HIS A 175 11.38 -8.05 0.25
N HIS A 176 11.87 -8.30 -0.97
CA HIS A 176 13.29 -8.57 -1.21
C HIS A 176 14.18 -7.32 -1.07
N ILE A 177 13.68 -6.15 -1.45
CA ILE A 177 14.45 -4.89 -1.41
C ILE A 177 14.56 -4.28 -0.02
N PHE A 178 13.53 -4.44 0.81
CA PHE A 178 13.47 -3.90 2.17
C PHE A 178 13.77 -4.95 3.25
N SER A 179 14.14 -6.17 2.85
CA SER A 179 14.67 -7.20 3.74
C SER A 179 13.77 -7.56 4.92
N TYR A 180 12.45 -7.55 4.71
CA TYR A 180 11.49 -8.07 5.68
C TYR A 180 10.59 -9.14 5.09
N GLU A 181 10.06 -9.93 6.01
CA GLU A 181 9.04 -10.94 5.74
C GLU A 181 7.89 -10.76 6.74
N ILE A 182 6.66 -10.91 6.24
CA ILE A 182 5.43 -10.86 7.03
C ILE A 182 4.79 -12.24 6.94
N THR A 183 4.67 -12.95 8.06
CA THR A 183 3.78 -14.10 8.16
C THR A 183 2.42 -13.63 8.65
N ILE A 184 1.37 -14.09 7.99
CA ILE A 184 0.01 -13.61 8.21
C ILE A 184 -0.81 -14.75 8.82
N GLN A 185 -1.22 -14.55 10.07
CA GLN A 185 -2.09 -15.47 10.78
C GLN A 185 -3.47 -14.84 10.94
N ARG A 186 -4.46 -15.49 10.36
CA ARG A 186 -5.86 -15.06 10.47
C ARG A 186 -6.36 -15.22 11.90
N MET A 187 -7.15 -14.27 12.36
CA MET A 187 -7.82 -14.28 13.66
C MET A 187 -9.32 -14.47 13.43
N ASP A 188 -9.69 -15.56 12.76
CA ASP A 188 -11.10 -15.88 12.59
C ASP A 188 -11.70 -16.20 13.97
N LYS A 189 -12.90 -15.69 14.28
CA LYS A 189 -13.74 -16.31 15.31
C LYS A 189 -14.34 -17.57 14.68
N LYS A 190 -14.05 -18.73 15.28
CA LYS A 190 -14.83 -19.96 15.05
C LYS A 190 -16.31 -19.69 15.30
#